data_AF-A0ABD3ALF1-F1
#
_entry.id   AF-A0ABD3ALF1-F1
#
_cell.length_a   1.000
_cell.length_b   1.000
_cell.length_c   1.000
_cell.angle_alpha   90.00
_cell.angle_beta   90.00
_cell.angle_gamma   90.00
#
_symmetry.space_group_name_H-M   'P 1'
#
loop_
_entity.id
_entity.type
_entity.pdbx_description
1 polymer ?
#
loop_
_entity_poly.entity_id
_entity_poly.type
_entity_poly.pdbx_seq_one_letter_code
_entity_poly.pdbx_strand_id
1 'polypeptide(L)'
;MVPDLPDRIELTKAQVGGFVKPPISEWLYIHKQMVEAEKEAFGVVVNSFEELETYYFRHYRMAKDKKVWCIGPVSLCNKENLDLAERGNNKASINEHQCLKWLDLWEPNSVIYACLGSIARLATSQWIELGLG
;
A
#
# COMPACT_ATOMS: atom_id res chain seq x y z
N MET A 1 18.63 7.92 -11.11
CA MET A 1 18.48 8.93 -10.05
C MET A 1 17.14 9.60 -10.23
N VAL A 2 16.36 9.75 -9.16
CA VAL A 2 15.10 10.53 -9.19
C VAL A 2 15.43 11.99 -8.85
N PRO A 3 15.11 12.96 -9.72
CA PRO A 3 15.38 14.36 -9.45
C PRO A 3 14.43 14.93 -8.38
N ASP A 4 14.82 16.06 -7.78
CA ASP A 4 13.97 16.90 -6.93
C ASP A 4 13.38 16.22 -5.67
N LEU A 5 14.06 15.18 -5.16
CA LEU A 5 13.77 14.55 -3.87
C LEU A 5 14.82 14.95 -2.81
N PRO A 6 14.44 14.96 -1.51
CA PRO A 6 15.35 15.34 -0.43
C PRO A 6 16.54 14.38 -0.29
N ASP A 7 16.33 13.09 -0.58
CA ASP A 7 17.35 12.07 -0.53
C ASP A 7 17.77 11.62 -1.93
N ARG A 8 19.05 11.22 -2.06
CA ARG A 8 19.56 10.63 -3.30
C ARG A 8 18.98 9.23 -3.49
N ILE A 9 17.92 9.14 -4.28
CA ILE A 9 17.29 7.87 -4.62
C ILE A 9 17.73 7.41 -6.02
N GLU A 10 18.34 6.23 -6.07
CA GLU A 10 18.71 5.55 -7.30
C GLU A 10 17.87 4.29 -7.47
N LEU A 11 17.18 4.22 -8.61
CA LEU A 11 16.35 3.08 -8.96
C LEU A 11 16.97 2.36 -10.15
N THR A 12 17.11 1.04 -10.01
CA THR A 12 17.43 0.15 -11.12
C THR A 12 16.20 -0.06 -12.01
N LYS A 13 16.41 -0.46 -13.27
CA LYS A 13 15.29 -0.79 -14.17
C LYS A 13 14.34 -1.85 -13.58
N ALA A 14 14.87 -2.79 -12.78
CA ALA A 14 14.08 -3.81 -12.10
C ALA A 14 13.15 -3.22 -11.04
N GLN A 15 13.61 -2.25 -10.26
CA GLN A 15 12.80 -1.56 -9.24
C GLN A 15 11.71 -0.66 -9.84
N VAL A 16 11.94 -0.14 -11.04
CA VAL A 16 10.98 0.69 -11.79
C VAL A 16 9.94 -0.16 -12.55
N GLY A 17 10.17 -1.47 -12.64
CA GLY A 17 9.53 -2.43 -13.56
C GLY A 17 8.02 -2.66 -13.42
N GLY A 18 7.32 -1.99 -12.49
CA GLY A 18 5.84 -1.97 -12.45
C GLY A 18 5.20 -0.80 -13.20
N PHE A 19 5.94 0.29 -13.44
CA PHE A 19 5.40 1.55 -13.97
C PHE A 19 5.92 1.92 -15.37
N VAL A 20 7.09 1.40 -15.79
CA VAL A 20 7.75 1.84 -17.04
C VAL A 20 7.52 0.92 -18.24
N LYS A 21 6.97 -0.29 -18.03
CA LYS A 21 6.49 -1.16 -19.11
C LYS A 21 5.36 -2.07 -18.61
N PRO A 22 4.10 -1.63 -18.59
CA PRO A 22 3.04 -2.61 -18.49
C PRO A 22 3.14 -3.53 -19.73
N PRO A 23 3.11 -4.86 -19.59
CA PRO A 23 3.12 -5.78 -20.74
C PRO A 23 1.83 -5.66 -21.59
N ILE A 24 0.90 -4.79 -21.18
CA ILE A 24 -0.50 -4.79 -21.61
C ILE A 24 -0.89 -3.33 -21.92
N SER A 25 -1.33 -3.08 -23.15
CA SER A 25 -1.81 -1.78 -23.64
C SER A 25 -2.87 -1.13 -22.74
N GLU A 26 -3.67 -1.96 -22.07
CA GLU A 26 -4.75 -1.53 -21.18
C GLU A 26 -4.26 -0.81 -19.92
N TRP A 27 -3.18 -1.27 -19.27
CA TRP A 27 -2.62 -0.59 -18.10
C TRP A 27 -2.04 0.78 -18.46
N LEU A 28 -1.41 0.88 -19.64
CA LEU A 28 -0.93 2.17 -20.15
C LEU A 28 -2.10 3.13 -20.41
N TYR A 29 -3.20 2.61 -20.95
CA TYR A 29 -4.42 3.38 -21.16
C TYR A 29 -5.02 3.86 -19.82
N ILE A 30 -5.19 2.97 -18.84
CA ILE A 30 -5.69 3.31 -17.50
C ILE A 30 -4.79 4.35 -16.83
N HIS A 31 -3.46 4.16 -16.88
CA HIS A 31 -2.51 5.11 -16.32
C HIS A 31 -2.64 6.50 -16.95
N LYS A 32 -2.80 6.58 -18.29
CA LYS A 32 -3.02 7.85 -18.97
C LYS A 32 -4.31 8.53 -18.50
N GLN A 33 -5.41 7.78 -18.34
CA GLN A 33 -6.67 8.29 -17.82
C GLN A 33 -6.53 8.77 -16.37
N MET A 34 -5.80 8.05 -15.52
CA MET A 34 -5.52 8.44 -14.13
C MET A 34 -4.75 9.76 -14.05
N VAL A 35 -3.69 9.91 -14.86
CA VAL A 35 -2.90 11.15 -14.91
C VAL A 35 -3.75 12.33 -15.35
N GLU A 36 -4.62 12.15 -16.35
CA GLU A 36 -5.48 13.23 -16.83
C GLU A 36 -6.55 13.61 -15.80
N ALA A 37 -7.17 12.63 -15.14
CA ALA A 37 -8.10 12.88 -14.05
C ALA A 37 -7.42 13.59 -12.87
N GLU A 38 -6.18 13.21 -12.53
CA GLU A 38 -5.41 13.87 -11.48
C GLU A 38 -5.12 15.35 -11.82
N LYS A 39 -4.86 15.70 -13.09
CA LYS A 39 -4.64 17.08 -13.53
C LYS A 39 -5.89 17.95 -13.46
N GLU A 40 -7.08 17.38 -13.59
CA GLU A 40 -8.34 18.13 -13.44
C GLU A 40 -8.86 18.13 -11.99
N ALA A 41 -8.32 17.26 -11.12
CA ALA A 41 -8.73 17.19 -9.72
C ALA A 41 -8.38 18.47 -8.94
N PHE A 42 -9.28 18.87 -8.03
CA PHE A 42 -9.07 20.02 -7.13
C PHE A 42 -7.86 19.83 -6.19
N GLY A 43 -7.56 18.59 -5.83
CA GLY A 43 -6.45 18.23 -4.98
C GLY A 43 -6.38 16.73 -4.74
N VAL A 44 -5.41 16.30 -3.93
CA VAL A 44 -5.13 14.89 -3.65
C VAL A 44 -5.39 14.61 -2.17
N VAL A 45 -6.13 13.54 -1.90
CA VAL A 45 -6.33 13.01 -0.55
C VAL A 45 -5.45 11.78 -0.38
N VAL A 46 -4.58 11.79 0.62
CA VAL A 46 -3.59 10.75 0.86
C VAL A 46 -3.88 10.07 2.19
N ASN A 47 -3.95 8.75 2.18
CA ASN A 47 -4.00 7.94 3.40
C ASN A 47 -2.58 7.79 3.99
N SER A 48 -2.05 8.91 4.46
CA SER A 48 -0.79 9.05 5.20
C SER A 48 -0.94 10.22 6.19
N PHE A 49 0.07 10.49 7.00
CA PHE A 49 0.16 11.66 7.88
C PHE A 49 1.48 12.40 7.65
N GLU A 50 1.49 13.73 7.81
CA GLU A 50 2.62 14.56 7.37
C GLU A 50 3.92 14.23 8.13
N GLU A 51 3.83 13.82 9.39
CA GLU A 51 4.97 13.48 10.24
C GLU A 51 5.68 12.19 9.81
N LEU A 52 5.00 11.30 9.07
CA LEU A 52 5.61 10.06 8.58
C LEU A 52 6.64 10.35 7.48
N GLU A 53 6.35 11.31 6.60
CA GLU A 53 7.11 11.56 5.37
C GLU A 53 7.25 13.08 5.08
N THR A 54 7.56 13.88 6.10
CA THR A 54 7.43 15.35 6.06
C THR A 54 8.11 16.01 4.86
N TYR A 55 9.37 15.65 4.58
CA TYR A 55 10.10 16.23 3.47
C TYR A 55 9.53 15.83 2.11
N TYR A 56 9.16 14.55 1.94
CA TYR A 56 8.56 14.03 0.71
C TYR A 56 7.20 14.62 0.45
N PHE A 57 6.38 14.77 1.49
CA PHE A 57 5.07 15.39 1.40
C PHE A 57 5.14 16.84 0.92
N ARG A 58 6.10 17.62 1.43
CA ARG A 58 6.33 19.00 0.98
C ARG A 58 6.70 19.06 -0.50
N HIS A 59 7.64 18.21 -0.93
CA HIS A 59 8.05 18.14 -2.34
C HIS A 59 6.91 17.65 -3.24
N TYR A 60 6.12 16.68 -2.80
CA TYR A 60 4.95 16.19 -3.52
C TYR A 60 3.90 17.29 -3.71
N ARG A 61 3.60 18.06 -2.65
CA ARG A 61 2.68 19.21 -2.72
C ARG A 61 3.17 20.27 -3.70
N MET A 62 4.48 20.57 -3.70
CA MET A 62 5.09 21.51 -4.66
C MET A 62 5.03 20.96 -6.09
N ALA A 63 5.37 19.69 -6.30
CA ALA A 63 5.39 19.06 -7.62
C ALA A 63 3.99 18.93 -8.25
N LYS A 64 2.95 18.76 -7.42
CA LYS A 64 1.55 18.69 -7.88
C LYS A 64 0.93 20.06 -8.12
N ASP A 65 1.50 21.13 -7.55
CA ASP A 65 0.97 22.50 -7.59
C ASP A 65 -0.51 22.58 -7.20
N LYS A 66 -0.90 21.78 -6.20
CA LYS A 66 -2.29 21.55 -5.78
C LYS A 66 -2.41 21.35 -4.29
N LYS A 67 -3.64 21.39 -3.80
CA LYS A 67 -3.95 21.00 -2.42
C LYS A 67 -3.69 19.51 -2.24
N VAL A 68 -2.96 19.17 -1.18
CA VAL A 68 -2.72 17.79 -0.76
C VAL A 68 -3.07 17.69 0.72
N TRP A 69 -4.00 16.78 1.06
CA TRP A 69 -4.43 16.50 2.43
C TRP A 69 -4.03 15.10 2.84
N CYS A 70 -3.24 15.01 3.88
CA CYS A 70 -3.00 13.78 4.61
C CYS A 70 -4.15 13.57 5.62
N ILE A 71 -4.92 12.50 5.44
CA ILE A 71 -6.06 12.15 6.33
C ILE A 71 -5.88 10.81 7.04
N GLY A 72 -4.68 10.23 6.92
CA GLY A 72 -4.38 8.91 7.42
C GLY A 72 -3.88 8.90 8.86
N PRO A 73 -3.69 7.70 9.43
CA PRO A 73 -4.07 6.42 8.83
C PRO A 73 -5.58 6.16 8.98
N VAL A 74 -6.29 5.94 7.87
CA VAL A 74 -7.76 5.73 7.88
C VAL A 74 -8.17 4.45 8.63
N SER A 75 -7.22 3.55 8.93
CA SER A 75 -7.42 2.39 9.78
C SER A 75 -7.75 2.75 11.23
N LEU A 76 -7.38 3.94 11.71
CA LEU A 76 -7.70 4.38 13.07
C LEU A 76 -9.10 5.00 13.20
N CYS A 77 -9.74 5.37 12.09
CA CYS A 77 -11.06 5.99 12.08
C CYS A 77 -12.19 4.96 11.95
N ASN A 78 -11.94 3.88 11.21
CA ASN A 78 -12.95 2.88 10.87
C ASN A 78 -12.88 1.71 11.87
N LYS A 79 -13.40 1.94 13.08
CA LYS A 79 -13.35 1.00 14.19
C LYS A 79 -14.58 0.09 14.30
N GLU A 80 -15.64 0.37 13.55
CA GLU A 80 -16.83 -0.48 13.61
C GLU A 80 -16.57 -1.80 12.88
N ASN A 81 -17.03 -2.91 13.47
CA ASN A 81 -16.86 -4.25 12.90
C ASN A 81 -17.45 -4.35 11.47
N LEU A 82 -18.46 -3.54 11.15
CA LEU A 82 -19.03 -3.45 9.80
C LEU A 82 -18.06 -2.79 8.80
N ASP A 83 -17.42 -1.69 9.20
CA ASP A 83 -16.41 -1.00 8.37
C ASP A 83 -15.16 -1.85 8.10
N LEU A 84 -14.88 -2.83 8.97
CA LEU A 84 -13.77 -3.77 8.82
C LEU A 84 -14.19 -5.01 8.02
N ALA A 85 -15.41 -5.52 8.22
CA ALA A 85 -15.93 -6.70 7.53
C ALA A 85 -16.16 -6.48 6.03
N GLU A 86 -16.41 -5.24 5.60
CA GLU A 86 -16.56 -4.88 4.19
C GLU A 86 -15.25 -4.51 3.48
N ARG A 87 -14.10 -4.54 4.18
CA ARG A 87 -12.78 -4.33 3.56
C ARG A 87 -12.37 -5.57 2.76
N GLY A 88 -12.78 -5.60 1.49
CA GLY A 88 -12.49 -6.70 0.58
C GLY A 88 -13.75 -7.49 0.23
N ASN A 89 -13.64 -8.40 -0.74
CA ASN A 89 -14.82 -8.95 -1.40
C ASN A 89 -15.32 -10.28 -0.80
N ASN A 90 -15.06 -10.62 0.47
CA ASN A 90 -15.52 -11.87 1.10
C ASN A 90 -15.40 -11.87 2.63
N LYS A 91 -16.25 -12.65 3.30
CA LYS A 91 -16.11 -13.04 4.71
C LYS A 91 -14.76 -13.75 4.92
N ALA A 92 -13.99 -13.37 5.94
CA ALA A 92 -12.72 -14.00 6.27
C ALA A 92 -12.87 -15.53 6.40
N SER A 93 -11.91 -16.29 5.87
CA SER A 93 -11.91 -17.75 5.94
C SER A 93 -11.69 -18.28 7.36
N ILE A 94 -11.06 -17.48 8.22
CA ILE A 94 -10.80 -17.80 9.62
C ILE A 94 -11.59 -16.82 10.48
N ASN A 95 -12.19 -17.34 11.55
CA ASN A 95 -12.92 -16.51 12.51
C ASN A 95 -11.93 -15.71 13.37
N GLU A 96 -12.13 -14.39 13.46
CA GLU A 96 -11.29 -13.48 14.25
C GLU A 96 -11.08 -13.95 15.70
N HIS A 97 -12.13 -14.46 16.37
CA HIS A 97 -12.04 -14.89 17.77
C HIS A 97 -11.16 -16.13 17.92
N GLN A 98 -11.03 -16.96 16.88
CA GLN A 98 -10.09 -18.09 16.91
C GLN A 98 -8.65 -17.61 16.81
N CYS A 99 -8.36 -16.62 15.96
CA CYS A 99 -7.03 -16.02 15.86
C CYS A 99 -6.61 -15.36 17.18
N LEU A 100 -7.50 -14.58 17.80
CA LEU A 100 -7.20 -13.89 19.07
C LEU A 100 -6.93 -14.90 20.19
N LYS A 101 -7.77 -15.93 20.35
CA LYS A 101 -7.54 -16.99 21.34
C LYS A 101 -6.23 -17.73 21.14
N TRP A 102 -5.78 -17.91 19.89
CA TRP A 102 -4.49 -18.52 19.62
C TRP A 102 -3.34 -17.58 19.97
N LEU A 103 -3.45 -16.28 19.66
CA LEU A 103 -2.46 -15.26 20.03
C LEU A 103 -2.29 -15.15 21.56
N ASP A 104 -3.37 -15.26 22.32
CA ASP A 104 -3.36 -15.22 23.80
C ASP A 104 -2.52 -16.34 24.45
N LEU A 105 -2.15 -17.39 23.70
CA LEU A 105 -1.33 -18.50 24.19
C LEU A 105 0.18 -18.24 24.09
N TRP A 106 0.60 -17.16 23.44
CA TRP A 106 2.01 -16.86 23.18
C TRP A 106 2.51 -15.66 23.99
N GLU A 107 3.81 -15.63 24.26
CA GLU A 107 4.44 -14.52 24.95
C GLU A 107 4.38 -13.23 24.10
N PRO A 108 4.34 -12.05 24.73
CA PRO A 108 4.40 -10.78 24.01
C PRO A 108 5.62 -10.71 23.09
N ASN A 109 5.41 -10.26 21.85
CA ASN A 109 6.43 -10.10 20.81
C ASN A 109 7.08 -11.42 20.34
N SER A 110 6.47 -12.60 20.57
CA SER A 110 7.02 -13.89 20.10
C SER A 110 6.41 -14.40 18.79
N VAL A 111 5.36 -13.77 18.28
CA VAL A 111 4.63 -14.20 17.07
C VAL A 111 5.01 -13.31 15.88
N ILE A 112 5.26 -13.93 14.73
CA ILE A 112 5.54 -13.22 13.47
C ILE A 112 4.27 -13.18 12.62
N TYR A 113 3.89 -11.98 12.18
CA TYR A 113 2.85 -11.80 11.16
C TYR A 113 3.50 -11.75 9.77
N ALA A 114 3.09 -12.66 8.88
CA ALA A 114 3.52 -12.69 7.49
C ALA A 114 2.32 -12.54 6.55
N CYS A 115 2.33 -11.51 5.70
CA CYS A 115 1.29 -11.25 4.70
C CYS A 115 1.91 -10.60 3.46
N LEU A 116 1.66 -11.17 2.29
CA LEU A 116 2.19 -10.68 1.01
C LEU A 116 1.14 -9.89 0.19
N GLY A 117 0.03 -9.52 0.82
CA GLY A 117 -1.08 -8.79 0.22
C GLY A 117 -2.02 -9.67 -0.62
N SER A 118 -3.16 -9.10 -1.03
CA SER A 118 -4.23 -9.82 -1.73
C SER A 118 -3.90 -10.23 -3.17
N ILE A 119 -2.85 -9.66 -3.77
CA ILE A 119 -2.44 -9.88 -5.16
C ILE A 119 -1.09 -10.64 -5.22
N ALA A 120 -0.67 -11.29 -4.12
CA ALA A 120 0.54 -12.10 -4.11
C ALA A 120 0.51 -13.19 -5.20
N ARG A 121 1.57 -13.28 -6.00
CA ARG A 121 1.71 -14.23 -7.13
C ARG A 121 3.01 -15.00 -7.05
N LEU A 122 3.26 -15.67 -5.93
CA LEU A 122 4.42 -16.53 -5.77
C LEU A 122 4.16 -17.91 -6.36
N ALA A 123 5.21 -18.50 -6.93
CA ALA A 123 5.17 -19.90 -7.35
C ALA A 123 5.05 -20.82 -6.13
N THR A 124 4.44 -22.00 -6.32
CA THR A 124 4.28 -22.99 -5.23
C THR A 124 5.61 -23.33 -4.55
N SER A 125 6.71 -23.42 -5.29
CA SER A 125 8.03 -23.63 -4.70
C SER A 125 8.43 -22.52 -3.74
N GLN A 126 8.17 -21.26 -4.07
CA GLN A 126 8.48 -20.13 -3.19
C GLN A 126 7.61 -20.12 -1.92
N TRP A 127 6.36 -20.58 -2.02
CA TRP A 127 5.51 -20.80 -0.84
C TRP A 127 6.05 -21.91 0.07
N ILE A 128 6.57 -22.98 -0.52
CA ILE A 128 7.22 -24.07 0.23
C ILE A 128 8.47 -23.55 0.93
N GLU A 129 9.36 -22.85 0.21
CA GLU A 129 10.57 -22.27 0.80
C GLU A 129 10.24 -21.33 1.97
N LEU A 130 9.23 -20.46 1.82
CA LEU A 130 8.79 -19.58 2.91
C LEU A 130 8.31 -20.36 4.14
N GLY A 131 7.64 -21.50 3.94
CA GLY A 131 7.17 -22.35 5.03
C GLY A 131 8.27 -23.16 5.71
N LEU A 132 9.40 -23.38 5.04
CA LEU A 132 10.56 -24.07 5.60
C LEU A 132 11.39 -23.17 6.52
N GLY A 133 11.36 -21.85 6.29
CA GLY A 133 12.08 -20.84 7.07
C GLY A 133 13.49 -20.58 6.55
#